data_AF-A0A3C0Z0E2-F1
#
_entry.id   AF-A0A3C0Z0E2-F1
#
_cell.length_a   1.000
_cell.length_b   1.000
_cell.length_c   1.000
_cell.angle_alpha   90.00
_cell.angle_beta   90.00
_cell.angle_gamma   90.00
#
_symmetry.space_group_name_H-M   'P 1'
#
loop_
_entity.id
_entity.type
_entity.pdbx_description
1 polymer ?
#
loop_
_entity_poly.entity_id
_entity_poly.type
_entity_poly.pdbx_seq_one_letter_code
_entity_poly.pdbx_strand_id
1 'polypeptide(L)'
;MSRRTKMTRPSMAALASAALLAGPVAAACSPGPTYEDWAATDGASGRINLDEVQKAFKDSEGTSDFEKRVNEIYEGDGIVLIRAQQDGETLTLEGWEDLDGSKAIEDASDDILFSIVRDHDRQHELRGHGSNGYYRSGFGGGDFLFTYMMISALSPRGYYYSTPVNRYGTMQNNRTNYRSSAGYRSQVSKNTSYFSKQKSFQGSKYTNATKSTARNSYLNSQKTSGSFKSSGTGVRSSWGSSSRTSASRSSGGFRGGGGGARIVGFVRPSLR
;
A
#
# COMPACT_ATOMS: atom_id res chain seq x y z
N MET A 1 -53.51 -35.09 56.20
CA MET A 1 -54.10 -33.99 55.39
C MET A 1 -53.44 -32.68 55.79
N SER A 2 -52.47 -32.18 55.00
CA SER A 2 -51.88 -30.86 55.22
C SER A 2 -52.02 -30.05 53.95
N ARG A 3 -52.66 -28.88 54.06
CA ARG A 3 -53.13 -28.03 52.96
C ARG A 3 -52.20 -26.83 52.77
N ARG A 4 -51.98 -26.54 51.48
CA ARG A 4 -51.87 -25.23 50.79
C ARG A 4 -50.60 -24.38 50.94
N THR A 5 -49.82 -24.50 49.86
CA THR A 5 -49.17 -23.51 49.00
C THR A 5 -49.50 -22.00 49.09
N LYS A 6 -48.45 -21.24 48.72
CA LYS A 6 -48.29 -19.86 48.15
C LYS A 6 -47.59 -18.90 49.14
N MET A 7 -46.59 -18.08 48.78
CA MET A 7 -46.55 -17.14 47.65
C MET A 7 -45.14 -16.51 47.43
N THR A 8 -44.74 -16.38 46.17
CA THR A 8 -44.07 -15.25 45.46
C THR A 8 -42.81 -14.50 45.95
N ARG A 9 -41.85 -14.44 45.00
CA ARG A 9 -40.99 -13.32 44.49
C ARG A 9 -39.61 -13.04 45.13
N PRO A 10 -38.54 -12.99 44.31
CA PRO A 10 -37.28 -12.34 44.68
C PRO A 10 -37.33 -10.85 44.31
N SER A 11 -37.10 -9.98 45.28
CA SER A 11 -36.86 -8.55 45.08
C SER A 11 -35.36 -8.26 45.15
N MET A 12 -34.89 -7.53 44.14
CA MET A 12 -33.55 -6.94 44.06
C MET A 12 -33.23 -6.12 45.31
N ALA A 13 -32.00 -6.25 45.81
CA ALA A 13 -31.34 -5.20 46.57
C ALA A 13 -29.96 -4.98 45.96
N ALA A 14 -29.76 -3.77 45.46
CA ALA A 14 -28.52 -3.25 44.92
C ALA A 14 -27.54 -2.84 46.04
N LEU A 15 -26.26 -2.75 45.67
CA LEU A 15 -25.22 -1.79 46.10
C LEU A 15 -23.90 -2.47 46.49
N ALA A 16 -22.88 -2.24 45.66
CA ALA A 16 -21.57 -1.80 46.12
C ALA A 16 -20.73 -1.37 44.91
N SER A 17 -20.81 -0.09 44.58
CA SER A 17 -19.94 0.60 43.64
C SER A 17 -18.54 0.74 44.26
N ALA A 18 -17.57 -0.03 43.79
CA ALA A 18 -16.16 0.24 44.10
C ALA A 18 -15.64 1.30 43.12
N ALA A 19 -15.47 2.52 43.62
CA ALA A 19 -14.81 3.60 42.90
C ALA A 19 -13.33 3.24 42.70
N LEU A 20 -12.94 2.95 41.45
CA LEU A 20 -11.53 2.91 41.06
C LEU A 20 -11.03 4.34 40.93
N LEU A 21 -10.10 4.69 41.80
CA LEU A 21 -9.37 5.96 41.85
C LEU A 21 -8.81 6.30 40.46
N ALA A 22 -9.23 7.46 39.94
CA ALA A 22 -8.65 8.07 38.74
C ALA A 22 -7.23 8.56 39.05
N GLY A 23 -6.24 7.72 38.79
CA GLY A 23 -4.85 8.16 38.61
C GLY A 23 -4.68 8.83 37.25
N PRO A 24 -3.70 9.73 37.07
CA PRO A 24 -3.43 10.33 35.78
C PRO A 24 -3.19 9.22 34.77
N VAL A 25 -4.02 9.17 33.73
CA VAL A 25 -3.78 8.32 32.57
C VAL A 25 -2.43 8.73 32.00
N ALA A 26 -1.40 7.93 32.30
CA ALA A 26 -0.21 7.88 31.47
C ALA A 26 -0.70 7.89 30.03
N ALA A 27 -0.23 8.86 29.22
CA ALA A 27 -0.55 8.94 27.81
C ALA A 27 -0.45 7.52 27.25
N ALA A 28 -1.59 6.97 26.82
CA ALA A 28 -1.64 5.62 26.33
C ALA A 28 -0.73 5.60 25.09
N CYS A 29 0.48 5.08 25.25
CA CYS A 29 1.28 4.59 24.15
C CYS A 29 0.41 3.51 23.51
N SER A 30 -0.40 3.90 22.52
CA SER A 30 -1.11 2.94 21.69
C SER A 30 -0.03 1.97 21.22
N PRO A 31 -0.18 0.65 21.48
CA PRO A 31 0.72 -0.32 20.89
C PRO A 31 0.78 -0.02 19.39
N GLY A 32 1.99 0.14 18.86
CA GLY A 32 2.18 0.37 17.42
C GLY A 32 1.52 -0.76 16.60
N PRO A 33 1.38 -0.59 15.28
CA PRO A 33 0.77 -1.62 14.44
C PRO A 33 1.46 -2.98 14.65
N THR A 34 0.68 -4.04 14.72
CA THR A 34 1.25 -5.40 14.74
C THR A 34 1.91 -5.70 13.39
N TYR A 35 2.80 -6.69 13.35
CA TYR A 35 3.41 -7.10 12.08
C TYR A 35 2.34 -7.49 11.06
N GLU A 36 1.30 -8.19 11.53
CA GLU A 36 0.19 -8.67 10.74
C GLU A 36 -0.65 -7.50 10.17
N ASP A 37 -0.89 -6.45 10.97
CA ASP A 37 -1.56 -5.23 10.49
C ASP A 37 -0.72 -4.48 9.45
N TRP A 38 0.59 -4.36 9.69
CA TRP A 38 1.51 -3.73 8.75
C TRP A 38 1.62 -4.51 7.44
N ALA A 39 1.83 -5.82 7.51
CA ALA A 39 2.00 -6.70 6.35
C ALA A 39 0.71 -6.83 5.51
N ALA A 40 -0.45 -6.52 6.10
CA ALA A 40 -1.73 -6.45 5.40
C ALA A 40 -1.93 -5.13 4.61
N THR A 41 -1.07 -4.12 4.80
CA THR A 41 -1.17 -2.87 4.03
C THR A 41 -0.81 -3.09 2.57
N ASP A 42 -1.45 -2.32 1.69
CA ASP A 42 -1.21 -2.40 0.25
C ASP A 42 0.27 -2.11 -0.09
N GLY A 43 0.86 -1.08 0.53
CA GLY A 43 2.28 -0.78 0.34
C GLY A 43 3.22 -1.88 0.86
N ALA A 44 2.93 -2.56 1.98
CA ALA A 44 3.85 -3.58 2.51
C ALA A 44 3.77 -4.86 1.67
N SER A 45 2.62 -5.10 1.06
CA SER A 45 2.47 -6.14 0.05
C SER A 45 3.13 -5.78 -1.28
N GLY A 46 3.63 -4.55 -1.46
CA GLY A 46 4.12 -3.95 -2.70
C GLY A 46 3.08 -3.83 -3.80
N ARG A 47 1.88 -3.37 -3.42
CA ARG A 47 0.91 -2.91 -4.39
C ARG A 47 1.17 -1.47 -4.76
N ILE A 48 0.93 -1.16 -6.03
CA ILE A 48 1.03 0.19 -6.58
C ILE A 48 -0.24 0.54 -7.34
N ASN A 49 -0.60 1.82 -7.36
CA ASN A 49 -1.74 2.30 -8.11
C ASN A 49 -1.41 2.37 -9.60
N LEU A 50 -1.75 1.31 -10.34
CA LEU A 50 -1.42 1.18 -11.76
C LEU A 50 -2.17 2.17 -12.66
N ASP A 51 -3.34 2.67 -12.23
CA ASP A 51 -4.03 3.72 -12.99
C ASP A 51 -3.23 5.05 -12.95
N GLU A 52 -2.65 5.38 -11.79
CA GLU A 52 -1.77 6.55 -11.67
C GLU A 52 -0.39 6.32 -12.32
N VAL A 53 0.14 5.08 -12.34
CA VAL A 53 1.37 4.74 -13.08
C VAL A 53 1.16 4.95 -14.59
N GLN A 54 0.04 4.47 -15.13
CA GLN A 54 -0.31 4.70 -16.53
C GLN A 54 -0.44 6.20 -16.82
N LYS A 55 -1.05 6.96 -15.91
CA LYS A 55 -1.16 8.42 -16.05
C LYS A 55 0.20 9.10 -16.03
N ALA A 56 1.07 8.76 -15.06
CA ALA A 56 2.43 9.27 -14.99
C ALA A 56 3.20 8.98 -16.28
N PHE A 57 3.06 7.76 -16.82
CA PHE A 57 3.70 7.40 -18.08
C PHE A 57 3.26 8.30 -19.25
N LYS A 58 1.97 8.64 -19.32
CA LYS A 58 1.41 9.49 -20.39
C LYS A 58 1.76 10.97 -20.23
N ASP A 59 1.80 11.44 -18.98
CA ASP A 59 1.92 12.86 -18.66
C ASP A 59 3.39 13.30 -18.49
N SER A 60 4.33 12.36 -18.35
CA SER A 60 5.72 12.69 -18.07
C SER A 60 6.49 13.26 -19.26
N GLU A 61 7.19 14.36 -19.01
CA GLU A 61 8.04 15.07 -19.96
C GLU A 61 9.42 14.42 -20.17
N GLY A 62 9.73 13.37 -19.41
CA GLY A 62 10.98 12.64 -19.52
C GLY A 62 11.17 11.65 -18.37
N THR A 63 12.28 10.93 -18.40
CA THR A 63 12.55 9.83 -17.47
C THR A 63 12.59 10.28 -16.02
N SER A 64 13.23 11.41 -15.75
CA SER A 64 13.37 11.93 -14.39
C SER A 64 12.04 12.29 -13.73
N ASP A 65 11.11 12.85 -14.52
CA ASP A 65 9.77 13.15 -14.03
C ASP A 65 8.98 11.86 -13.80
N PHE A 66 9.06 10.91 -14.73
CA PHE A 66 8.39 9.63 -14.58
C PHE A 66 8.84 8.86 -13.33
N GLU A 67 10.16 8.72 -13.11
CA GLU A 67 10.70 8.08 -11.91
C GLU A 67 10.25 8.77 -10.62
N LYS A 68 10.22 10.10 -10.62
CA LYS A 68 9.73 10.89 -9.51
C LYS A 68 8.25 10.58 -9.26
N ARG A 69 7.40 10.63 -10.28
CA ARG A 69 5.96 10.36 -10.17
C ARG A 69 5.67 8.95 -9.69
N VAL A 70 6.36 7.95 -10.23
CA VAL A 70 6.22 6.55 -9.77
C VAL A 70 6.54 6.42 -8.28
N ASN A 71 7.60 7.07 -7.81
CA ASN A 71 7.97 7.07 -6.38
C ASN A 71 7.05 7.92 -5.49
N GLU A 72 6.36 8.93 -6.04
CA GLU A 72 5.29 9.67 -5.36
C GLU A 72 4.02 8.81 -5.21
N ILE A 73 3.71 7.99 -6.21
CA ILE A 73 2.57 7.07 -6.22
C ILE A 73 2.81 5.89 -5.27
N TYR A 74 4.03 5.36 -5.23
CA TYR A 74 4.36 4.15 -4.48
C TYR A 74 4.39 4.40 -2.97
N GLU A 75 3.66 3.58 -2.21
CA GLU A 75 3.52 3.68 -0.75
C GLU A 75 4.41 2.71 0.04
N GLY A 76 5.15 1.81 -0.63
CA GLY A 76 6.08 0.89 0.02
C GLY A 76 7.32 1.60 0.60
N ASP A 77 8.17 0.82 1.27
CA ASP A 77 9.36 1.34 1.94
C ASP A 77 10.51 1.57 0.95
N GLY A 78 10.72 0.67 0.00
CA GLY A 78 11.81 0.70 -0.98
C GLY A 78 11.56 1.69 -2.11
N ILE A 79 12.64 2.17 -2.74
CA ILE A 79 12.57 3.07 -3.90
C ILE A 79 12.24 2.24 -5.13
N VAL A 80 11.37 2.76 -6.00
CA VAL A 80 11.10 2.15 -7.30
C VAL A 80 12.14 2.62 -8.31
N LEU A 81 12.92 1.67 -8.82
CA LEU A 81 13.87 1.82 -9.91
C LEU A 81 13.21 1.47 -11.23
N ILE A 82 13.59 2.15 -12.30
CA ILE A 82 13.06 1.96 -13.64
C ILE A 82 14.13 1.32 -14.52
N ARG A 83 13.73 0.26 -15.23
CA ARG A 83 14.49 -0.35 -16.31
C ARG A 83 13.71 -0.20 -17.59
N ALA A 84 14.35 0.13 -18.70
CA ALA A 84 13.74 -0.01 -20.01
C ALA A 84 14.72 -0.68 -20.96
N GLN A 85 14.19 -1.58 -21.78
CA GLN A 85 14.99 -2.40 -22.68
C GLN A 85 14.25 -2.64 -23.99
N GLN A 86 15.03 -2.75 -25.07
CA GLN A 86 14.54 -3.15 -26.37
C GLN A 86 15.00 -4.57 -26.69
N ASP A 87 14.05 -5.45 -26.98
CA ASP A 87 14.30 -6.78 -27.54
C ASP A 87 13.57 -6.88 -28.89
N GLY A 88 14.34 -6.86 -29.98
CA GLY A 88 13.81 -6.73 -31.33
C GLY A 88 12.93 -5.48 -31.49
N GLU A 89 11.65 -5.71 -31.76
CA GLU A 89 10.64 -4.65 -31.94
C GLU A 89 9.88 -4.31 -30.65
N THR A 90 9.99 -5.16 -29.63
CA THR A 90 9.32 -5.00 -28.34
C THR A 90 10.13 -4.07 -27.44
N LEU A 91 9.48 -3.03 -26.92
CA LEU A 91 10.02 -2.22 -25.83
C LEU A 91 9.34 -2.59 -24.52
N THR A 92 10.15 -2.83 -23.49
CA THR A 92 9.65 -3.12 -22.15
C THR A 92 10.22 -2.09 -21.19
N LEU A 93 9.35 -1.39 -20.46
CA LEU A 93 9.69 -0.58 -19.30
C LEU A 93 9.18 -1.28 -18.06
N GLU A 94 10.01 -1.42 -17.04
CA GLU A 94 9.74 -2.13 -15.81
C GLU A 94 9.98 -1.21 -14.61
N GLY A 95 9.14 -1.35 -13.58
CA GLY A 95 9.34 -0.73 -12.27
C GLY A 95 9.64 -1.78 -11.21
N TRP A 96 10.79 -1.67 -10.56
CA TRP A 96 11.32 -2.60 -9.57
C TRP A 96 11.44 -1.91 -8.21
N GLU A 97 10.90 -2.46 -7.14
CA GLU A 97 11.22 -1.99 -5.79
C GLU A 97 12.56 -2.58 -5.34
N ASP A 98 13.48 -1.68 -5.01
CA ASP A 98 14.73 -2.00 -4.31
C ASP A 98 14.42 -2.40 -2.86
N LEU A 99 14.45 -3.70 -2.59
CA LEU A 99 14.06 -4.27 -1.30
C LEU A 99 15.23 -4.41 -0.32
N ASP A 100 16.46 -4.49 -0.83
CA ASP A 100 17.67 -4.70 -0.04
C ASP A 100 18.53 -3.44 0.12
N GLY A 101 18.20 -2.36 -0.60
CA GLY A 101 18.91 -1.08 -0.55
C GLY A 101 20.20 -1.09 -1.36
N SER A 102 20.37 -2.03 -2.29
CA SER A 102 21.51 -2.13 -3.21
C SER A 102 21.60 -0.92 -4.15
N LYS A 103 20.47 -0.23 -4.39
CA LYS A 103 20.32 0.91 -5.31
C LYS A 103 20.50 0.56 -6.78
N ALA A 104 20.56 -0.73 -7.08
CA ALA A 104 20.61 -1.28 -8.43
C ALA A 104 19.46 -2.28 -8.58
N ILE A 105 19.06 -2.56 -9.82
CA ILE A 105 18.00 -3.55 -10.07
C ILE A 105 18.64 -4.94 -10.04
N GLU A 106 18.18 -5.76 -9.11
CA GLU A 106 18.61 -7.14 -8.94
C GLU A 106 17.42 -8.10 -9.00
N ASP A 107 17.27 -8.82 -10.12
CA ASP A 107 16.11 -9.69 -10.39
C ASP A 107 15.81 -10.73 -9.30
N ALA A 108 16.81 -11.11 -8.49
CA ALA A 108 16.68 -12.12 -7.44
C ALA A 108 16.24 -11.54 -6.07
N SER A 109 16.63 -10.32 -5.75
CA SER A 109 16.39 -9.67 -4.46
C SER A 109 15.32 -8.57 -4.51
N ASP A 110 15.04 -8.03 -5.70
CA ASP A 110 14.05 -6.98 -5.90
C ASP A 110 12.69 -7.52 -6.35
N ASP A 111 11.66 -6.69 -6.16
CA ASP A 111 10.30 -7.00 -6.60
C ASP A 111 9.89 -6.17 -7.79
N ILE A 112 9.66 -6.83 -8.93
CA ILE A 112 9.01 -6.20 -10.07
C ILE A 112 7.53 -5.90 -9.74
N LEU A 113 7.17 -4.62 -9.81
CA LEU A 113 5.82 -4.14 -9.49
C LEU A 113 4.93 -4.09 -10.73
N PHE A 114 5.49 -3.63 -11.86
CA PHE A 114 4.78 -3.44 -13.12
C PHE A 114 5.72 -3.46 -14.32
N SER A 115 5.15 -3.71 -15.49
CA SER A 115 5.81 -3.51 -16.78
C SER A 115 4.85 -2.84 -17.77
N ILE A 116 5.34 -1.87 -18.52
CA ILE A 116 4.69 -1.32 -19.70
C ILE A 116 5.38 -1.94 -20.90
N VAL A 117 4.63 -2.71 -21.69
CA VAL A 117 5.14 -3.36 -22.90
C VAL A 117 4.55 -2.64 -24.10
N ARG A 118 5.38 -2.34 -25.09
CA ARG A 118 4.93 -1.89 -26.40
C ARG A 118 5.04 -3.04 -27.38
N ASP A 119 3.91 -3.39 -27.98
CA ASP A 119 3.86 -4.40 -29.04
C ASP A 119 4.06 -3.79 -30.44
N HIS A 120 4.16 -4.63 -31.48
CA HIS A 120 4.38 -4.24 -32.86
C HIS A 120 3.37 -3.20 -33.37
N ASP A 121 2.11 -3.30 -32.94
CA ASP A 121 1.02 -2.38 -33.32
C ASP A 121 1.07 -1.01 -32.61
N ARG A 122 2.19 -0.69 -31.96
CA ARG A 122 2.41 0.53 -31.16
C ARG A 122 1.38 0.75 -30.06
N GLN A 123 0.71 -0.32 -29.65
CA GLN A 123 -0.16 -0.31 -28.47
C GLN A 123 0.69 -0.56 -27.23
N HIS A 124 0.43 0.21 -26.18
CA HIS A 124 1.04 -0.04 -24.88
C HIS A 124 0.14 -0.92 -24.04
N GLU A 125 0.75 -1.80 -23.27
CA GLU A 125 0.08 -2.65 -22.31
C GLU A 125 0.76 -2.51 -20.95
N LEU A 126 0.02 -2.00 -19.96
CA LEU A 126 0.45 -2.01 -18.56
C LEU A 126 0.05 -3.34 -17.93
N ARG A 127 1.05 -4.06 -17.44
CA ARG A 127 0.91 -5.33 -16.72
C ARG A 127 1.40 -5.11 -15.30
N GLY A 128 0.62 -5.55 -14.31
CA GLY A 128 1.08 -5.62 -12.94
C GLY A 128 1.81 -6.94 -12.67
N HIS A 129 2.74 -6.93 -11.72
CA HIS A 129 3.51 -8.10 -11.30
C HIS A 129 3.44 -8.31 -9.79
N GLY A 130 3.76 -9.53 -9.34
CA GLY A 130 3.67 -9.93 -7.94
C GLY A 130 2.27 -9.67 -7.37
N SER A 131 2.19 -8.89 -6.30
CA SER A 131 0.92 -8.47 -5.68
C SER A 131 0.00 -7.68 -6.62
N ASN A 132 0.51 -7.18 -7.74
CA ASN A 132 -0.22 -6.47 -8.77
C ASN A 132 -0.59 -7.35 -9.97
N GLY A 133 -0.26 -8.65 -9.96
CA GLY A 133 -0.45 -9.60 -11.07
C GLY A 133 -1.91 -9.79 -11.55
N TYR A 134 -2.87 -9.23 -10.81
CA TYR A 134 -4.28 -9.19 -11.21
C TYR A 134 -4.58 -8.14 -12.30
N TYR A 135 -3.67 -7.20 -12.54
CA TYR A 135 -3.90 -6.05 -13.40
C TYR A 135 -3.29 -6.23 -14.79
N ARG A 136 -4.09 -5.93 -15.80
CA ARG A 136 -3.68 -5.85 -17.20
C ARG A 136 -4.56 -4.84 -17.92
N SER A 137 -3.95 -3.86 -18.58
CA SER A 137 -4.68 -2.84 -19.33
C SER A 137 -3.90 -2.41 -20.57
N GLY A 138 -4.56 -2.45 -21.73
CA GLY A 138 -4.06 -1.83 -22.95
C GLY A 138 -4.43 -0.34 -22.97
N PHE A 139 -3.52 0.51 -23.43
CA PHE A 139 -3.77 1.93 -23.60
C PHE A 139 -3.06 2.51 -24.82
N GLY A 140 -3.77 3.40 -25.51
CA GLY A 140 -3.16 4.29 -26.50
C GLY A 140 -2.35 5.38 -25.80
N GLY A 141 -1.17 5.68 -26.35
CA GLY A 141 -0.25 6.70 -25.86
C GLY A 141 0.86 6.97 -26.86
N GLY A 142 1.52 8.13 -26.74
CA GLY A 142 2.67 8.47 -27.58
C GLY A 142 3.95 7.78 -27.10
N ASP A 143 4.82 7.42 -28.05
CA ASP A 143 6.11 6.76 -27.81
C ASP A 143 7.18 7.66 -27.16
N PHE A 144 6.82 8.87 -26.74
CA PHE A 144 7.78 9.91 -26.37
C PHE A 144 8.69 9.48 -25.21
N LEU A 145 8.11 9.01 -24.11
CA LEU A 145 8.89 8.61 -22.93
C LEU A 145 9.79 7.39 -23.21
N PHE A 146 9.27 6.38 -23.90
CA PHE A 146 10.06 5.21 -24.32
C PHE A 146 11.23 5.61 -25.22
N THR A 147 10.94 6.41 -26.25
CA THR A 147 11.94 6.87 -27.23
C THR A 147 13.01 7.69 -26.53
N TYR A 148 12.61 8.59 -25.62
CA TYR A 148 13.53 9.39 -24.84
C TYR A 148 14.44 8.52 -23.96
N MET A 149 13.87 7.52 -23.27
CA MET A 149 14.64 6.60 -22.44
C MET A 149 15.62 5.76 -23.27
N MET A 150 15.20 5.26 -24.42
CA MET A 150 16.04 4.47 -25.33
C MET A 150 17.16 5.31 -25.97
N ILE A 151 16.88 6.54 -26.41
CA ILE A 151 17.92 7.43 -26.95
C ILE A 151 18.90 7.85 -25.85
N SER A 152 18.41 8.15 -24.65
CA SER A 152 19.28 8.49 -23.50
C SER A 152 20.17 7.32 -23.06
N ALA A 153 19.83 6.11 -23.50
CA ALA A 153 20.45 4.84 -23.18
C ALA A 153 21.42 4.31 -24.26
N LEU A 154 21.79 5.14 -25.25
CA LEU A 154 22.74 4.78 -26.31
C LEU A 154 24.07 4.28 -25.72
N SER A 155 24.14 2.98 -25.49
CA SER A 155 25.31 2.24 -25.04
C SER A 155 25.77 1.28 -26.15
N PRO A 156 27.05 0.91 -26.21
CA PRO A 156 27.57 0.04 -27.28
C PRO A 156 26.94 -1.37 -27.35
N ARG A 157 26.06 -1.76 -26.41
CA ARG A 157 25.49 -3.11 -26.29
C ARG A 157 23.96 -3.17 -26.46
N GLY A 158 23.34 -2.08 -26.92
CA GLY A 158 21.89 -2.01 -27.19
C GLY A 158 21.20 -0.82 -26.52
N TYR A 159 19.93 -0.61 -26.86
CA TYR A 159 19.07 0.41 -26.25
C TYR A 159 18.58 -0.09 -24.88
N TYR A 160 19.29 0.32 -23.82
CA TYR A 160 19.05 -0.13 -22.45
C TYR A 160 19.17 1.01 -21.44
N TYR A 161 18.07 1.33 -20.78
CA TYR A 161 18.01 2.28 -19.68
C TYR A 161 17.87 1.54 -18.35
N SER A 162 18.61 1.99 -17.34
CA SER A 162 18.34 1.64 -15.94
C SER A 162 18.59 2.87 -15.08
N THR A 163 17.75 3.06 -14.06
CA THR A 163 17.89 4.16 -13.11
C THR A 163 19.32 4.21 -12.57
N PRO A 164 20.06 5.32 -12.81
CA PRO A 164 21.42 5.44 -12.35
C PRO A 164 21.53 5.45 -10.82
N VAL A 165 22.49 4.70 -10.26
CA VAL A 165 22.73 4.59 -8.82
C VAL A 165 22.90 5.96 -8.14
N ASN A 166 23.54 6.93 -8.83
CA ASN A 166 23.76 8.27 -8.31
C ASN A 166 22.45 9.09 -8.14
N ARG A 167 21.36 8.71 -8.82
CA ARG A 167 20.04 9.38 -8.70
C ARG A 167 19.22 8.87 -7.53
N TYR A 168 19.59 7.72 -6.96
CA TYR A 168 18.87 7.09 -5.85
C TYR A 168 18.63 8.05 -4.68
N GLY A 169 19.69 8.73 -4.22
CA GLY A 169 19.59 9.68 -3.11
C GLY A 169 18.65 10.85 -3.42
N THR A 170 18.70 11.38 -4.65
CA THR A 170 17.78 12.45 -5.08
C THR A 170 16.33 11.98 -5.11
N MET A 171 16.06 10.78 -5.63
CA MET A 171 14.71 10.22 -5.64
C MET A 171 14.20 9.96 -4.23
N GLN A 172 15.04 9.43 -3.35
CA GLN A 172 14.70 9.20 -1.96
C GLN A 172 14.36 10.51 -1.24
N ASN A 173 15.16 11.56 -1.44
CA ASN A 173 14.87 12.88 -0.89
C ASN A 173 13.57 13.47 -1.46
N ASN A 174 13.35 13.38 -2.77
CA ASN A 174 12.11 13.84 -3.41
C ASN A 174 10.89 13.14 -2.82
N ARG A 175 10.96 11.82 -2.65
CA ARG A 175 9.89 11.03 -2.06
C ARG A 175 9.63 11.39 -0.61
N THR A 176 10.67 11.48 0.22
CA THR A 176 10.54 11.85 1.63
C THR A 176 9.92 13.25 1.78
N ASN A 177 10.40 14.22 1.00
CA ASN A 177 9.85 15.57 0.98
C ASN A 177 8.39 15.55 0.51
N TYR A 178 8.07 14.80 -0.54
CA TYR A 178 6.71 14.67 -1.04
C TYR A 178 5.77 14.07 0.02
N ARG A 179 6.19 12.99 0.70
CA ARG A 179 5.42 12.33 1.78
C ARG A 179 5.14 13.26 2.96
N SER A 180 5.98 14.27 3.19
CA SER A 180 5.74 15.31 4.19
C SER A 180 4.79 16.44 3.72
N SER A 181 4.43 16.48 2.44
CA SER A 181 3.63 17.54 1.83
C SER A 181 2.12 17.28 1.90
N ALA A 182 1.32 18.33 1.68
CA ALA A 182 -0.13 18.21 1.54
C ALA A 182 -0.54 17.40 0.29
N GLY A 183 0.28 17.41 -0.77
CA GLY A 183 0.03 16.67 -2.01
C GLY A 183 -0.04 15.16 -1.79
N TYR A 184 0.78 14.64 -0.87
CA TYR A 184 0.78 13.22 -0.53
C TYR A 184 -0.57 12.73 0.01
N ARG A 185 -1.30 13.57 0.75
CA ARG A 185 -2.65 13.20 1.24
C ARG A 185 -3.62 12.92 0.10
N SER A 186 -3.54 13.72 -0.96
CA SER A 186 -4.33 13.51 -2.16
C SER A 186 -3.93 12.21 -2.85
N GLN A 187 -2.63 11.93 -2.94
CA GLN A 187 -2.13 10.69 -3.53
C GLN A 187 -2.57 9.45 -2.76
N VAL A 188 -2.47 9.46 -1.43
CA VAL A 188 -2.96 8.36 -0.57
C VAL A 188 -4.46 8.14 -0.75
N SER A 189 -5.25 9.20 -0.91
CA SER A 189 -6.68 9.08 -1.20
C SER A 189 -6.94 8.41 -2.55
N LYS A 190 -6.18 8.76 -3.60
CA LYS A 190 -6.30 8.12 -4.91
C LYS A 190 -5.92 6.64 -4.85
N ASN A 191 -4.81 6.33 -4.18
CA ASN A 191 -4.36 4.96 -3.97
C ASN A 191 -5.39 4.13 -3.20
N THR A 192 -5.94 4.68 -2.12
CA THR A 192 -7.01 4.03 -1.34
C THR A 192 -8.25 3.76 -2.19
N SER A 193 -8.68 4.73 -3.01
CA SER A 193 -9.81 4.57 -3.93
C SER A 193 -9.53 3.47 -4.96
N TYR A 194 -8.33 3.48 -5.55
CA TYR A 194 -7.89 2.48 -6.52
C TYR A 194 -7.89 1.07 -5.91
N PHE A 195 -7.23 0.85 -4.77
CA PHE A 195 -7.16 -0.48 -4.13
C PHE A 195 -8.54 -0.98 -3.71
N SER A 196 -9.42 -0.10 -3.21
CA SER A 196 -10.80 -0.46 -2.86
C SER A 196 -11.60 -0.88 -4.10
N LYS A 197 -11.47 -0.12 -5.21
CA LYS A 197 -12.10 -0.44 -6.49
C LYS A 197 -11.58 -1.76 -7.04
N GLN A 198 -10.26 -1.97 -7.08
CA GLN A 198 -9.65 -3.19 -7.60
C GLN A 198 -10.02 -4.41 -6.77
N LYS A 199 -10.04 -4.29 -5.43
CA LYS A 199 -10.50 -5.36 -4.54
C LYS A 199 -11.93 -5.80 -4.85
N SER A 200 -12.83 -4.85 -5.13
CA SER A 200 -14.21 -5.13 -5.52
C SER A 200 -14.32 -5.74 -6.93
N PHE A 201 -13.65 -5.11 -7.91
CA PHE A 201 -13.76 -5.46 -9.31
C PHE A 201 -13.07 -6.78 -9.68
N GLN A 202 -11.86 -7.00 -9.17
CA GLN A 202 -11.05 -8.19 -9.48
C GLN A 202 -11.30 -9.32 -8.48
N GLY A 203 -11.90 -9.03 -7.32
CA GLY A 203 -12.32 -10.00 -6.32
C GLY A 203 -11.23 -10.96 -5.87
N SER A 204 -11.40 -12.24 -6.21
CA SER A 204 -10.45 -13.30 -5.87
C SER A 204 -9.08 -13.10 -6.52
N LYS A 205 -9.00 -12.54 -7.74
CA LYS A 205 -7.71 -12.27 -8.40
C LYS A 205 -6.89 -11.24 -7.63
N TYR A 206 -7.54 -10.19 -7.11
CA TYR A 206 -6.88 -9.20 -6.26
C TYR A 206 -6.37 -9.82 -4.97
N THR A 207 -7.21 -10.61 -4.30
CA THR A 207 -6.91 -11.17 -2.97
C THR A 207 -5.87 -12.28 -3.05
N ASN A 208 -5.89 -13.07 -4.12
CA ASN A 208 -4.99 -14.21 -4.34
C ASN A 208 -3.73 -13.84 -5.14
N ALA A 209 -3.52 -12.56 -5.46
CA ALA A 209 -2.32 -12.11 -6.13
C ALA A 209 -1.09 -12.50 -5.30
N THR A 210 -0.19 -13.25 -5.92
CA THR A 210 0.94 -13.90 -5.25
C THR A 210 2.09 -12.91 -5.10
N LYS A 211 2.63 -12.78 -3.89
CA LYS A 211 3.84 -12.00 -3.64
C LYS A 211 5.05 -12.72 -4.25
N SER A 212 6.01 -11.97 -4.78
CA SER A 212 7.28 -12.55 -5.25
C SER A 212 8.07 -13.19 -4.10
N THR A 213 9.02 -14.06 -4.46
CA THR A 213 9.97 -14.65 -3.51
C THR A 213 10.78 -13.59 -2.78
N ALA A 214 11.24 -12.57 -3.51
CA ALA A 214 11.93 -11.40 -2.98
C ALA A 214 11.09 -10.68 -1.91
N ARG A 215 9.84 -10.35 -2.22
CA ARG A 215 8.92 -9.73 -1.25
C ARG A 215 8.66 -10.60 -0.03
N ASN A 216 8.45 -11.91 -0.20
CA ASN A 216 8.24 -12.80 0.95
C ASN A 216 9.48 -12.82 1.87
N SER A 217 10.67 -12.80 1.28
CA SER A 217 11.94 -12.70 2.02
C SER A 217 12.05 -11.37 2.77
N TYR A 218 11.70 -10.26 2.11
CA TYR A 218 11.61 -8.94 2.74
C TYR A 218 10.63 -8.91 3.91
N LEU A 219 9.42 -9.44 3.76
CA LEU A 219 8.43 -9.48 4.83
C LEU A 219 8.95 -10.28 6.05
N ASN A 220 9.63 -11.40 5.81
CA ASN A 220 10.24 -12.20 6.87
C ASN A 220 11.41 -11.46 7.55
N SER A 221 12.26 -10.76 6.80
CA SER A 221 13.35 -9.96 7.38
C SER A 221 12.80 -8.79 8.20
N GLN A 222 11.72 -8.15 7.75
CA GLN A 222 11.01 -7.11 8.50
C GLN A 222 10.40 -7.65 9.79
N LYS A 223 9.78 -8.85 9.75
CA LYS A 223 9.25 -9.52 10.95
C LYS A 223 10.32 -9.79 12.00
N THR A 224 11.44 -10.34 11.56
CA THR A 224 12.55 -10.78 12.44
C THR A 224 13.33 -9.61 13.01
N SER A 225 13.62 -8.58 12.20
CA SER A 225 14.32 -7.37 12.64
C SER A 225 13.44 -6.41 13.44
N GLY A 226 12.11 -6.48 13.28
CA GLY A 226 11.18 -5.52 13.87
C GLY A 226 11.13 -4.17 13.15
N SER A 227 11.82 -4.02 12.02
CA SER A 227 11.90 -2.78 11.22
C SER A 227 10.53 -2.30 10.71
N PHE A 228 9.53 -3.20 10.63
CA PHE A 228 8.15 -2.85 10.29
C PHE A 228 7.55 -1.79 11.24
N LYS A 229 8.02 -1.71 12.48
CA LYS A 229 7.54 -0.74 13.48
C LYS A 229 7.89 0.70 13.12
N SER A 230 8.96 0.90 12.35
CA SER A 230 9.42 2.21 11.87
C SER A 230 9.09 2.45 10.39
N SER A 231 8.42 1.52 9.73
CA SER A 231 8.11 1.66 8.31
C SER A 231 7.13 2.82 8.08
N GLY A 232 7.35 3.55 6.99
CA GLY A 232 6.43 4.59 6.51
C GLY A 232 5.28 4.05 5.67
N THR A 233 5.27 2.74 5.44
CA THR A 233 4.34 2.06 4.55
C THR A 233 2.91 2.09 5.09
N GLY A 234 1.99 2.60 4.25
CA GLY A 234 0.56 2.59 4.52
C GLY A 234 0.20 3.27 5.83
N VAL A 235 0.51 4.58 5.97
CA VAL A 235 0.14 5.44 7.10
C VAL A 235 -1.38 5.40 7.31
N ARG A 236 -1.88 4.35 7.95
CA ARG A 236 -3.27 4.17 8.39
C ARG A 236 -3.40 4.33 9.90
N SER A 237 -2.28 4.39 10.63
CA SER A 237 -2.25 4.53 12.09
C SER A 237 -2.07 5.98 12.60
N SER A 238 -1.62 6.93 11.78
CA SER A 238 -1.40 8.34 12.23
C SER A 238 -2.56 9.30 11.94
N TRP A 239 -3.61 8.88 11.23
CA TRP A 239 -4.69 9.78 10.80
C TRP A 239 -5.96 9.68 11.66
N GLY A 240 -5.81 9.21 12.91
CA GLY A 240 -6.90 8.96 13.86
C GLY A 240 -6.67 9.40 15.31
N SER A 241 -5.62 10.17 15.60
CA SER A 241 -5.38 10.70 16.95
C SER A 241 -5.42 12.24 16.99
N SER A 242 -6.52 12.83 16.53
CA SER A 242 -6.99 14.08 17.14
C SER A 242 -7.96 13.70 18.26
N SER A 243 -7.44 13.74 19.48
CA SER A 243 -8.23 13.66 20.70
C SER A 243 -9.41 14.63 20.60
N ARG A 244 -10.62 14.09 20.69
CA ARG A 244 -11.87 14.84 20.77
C ARG A 244 -11.89 15.60 22.09
N THR A 245 -11.57 16.89 22.06
CA THR A 245 -12.04 17.81 23.11
C THR A 245 -13.34 18.42 22.59
N SER A 246 -14.42 18.15 23.33
CA SER A 246 -15.78 18.59 23.05
C SER A 246 -15.89 20.12 22.99
N ALA A 247 -16.35 20.65 21.86
CA ALA A 247 -17.16 21.86 21.84
C ALA A 247 -18.14 21.78 20.65
N SER A 248 -19.37 22.17 20.93
CA SER A 248 -20.61 21.89 20.22
C SER A 248 -20.80 22.63 18.88
N ARG A 249 -21.69 22.05 18.05
CA ARG A 249 -22.59 22.67 17.04
C ARG A 249 -22.19 22.61 15.56
N SER A 250 -23.00 21.81 14.85
CA SER A 250 -23.60 22.03 13.52
C SER A 250 -22.74 21.93 12.25
N SER A 251 -23.17 20.97 11.43
CA SER A 251 -23.26 20.96 9.95
C SER A 251 -22.29 20.03 9.19
N GLY A 252 -22.89 19.15 8.38
CA GLY A 252 -22.29 18.55 7.18
C GLY A 252 -21.16 17.54 7.37
N GLY A 253 -21.45 16.36 7.92
CA GLY A 253 -20.47 15.26 8.06
C GLY A 253 -20.61 14.17 6.99
N PHE A 254 -19.59 14.07 6.12
CA PHE A 254 -19.34 12.99 5.17
C PHE A 254 -19.51 11.59 5.81
N ARG A 255 -20.38 10.76 5.22
CA ARG A 255 -20.46 9.32 5.53
C ARG A 255 -19.43 8.56 4.71
N GLY A 256 -18.19 8.51 5.19
CA GLY A 256 -17.18 7.55 4.74
C GLY A 256 -17.41 6.22 5.45
N GLY A 257 -17.85 5.20 4.71
CA GLY A 257 -18.08 3.85 5.23
C GLY A 257 -16.79 3.18 5.71
N GLY A 258 -16.58 3.17 7.02
CA GLY A 258 -15.55 2.36 7.67
C GLY A 258 -15.97 0.90 7.72
N GLY A 259 -15.43 0.08 6.82
CA GLY A 259 -15.43 -1.36 6.93
C GLY A 259 -14.36 -1.81 7.93
N GLY A 260 -14.63 -1.63 9.22
CA GLY A 260 -13.84 -2.26 10.28
C GLY A 260 -14.07 -3.78 10.23
N ALA A 261 -13.00 -4.54 10.07
CA ALA A 261 -13.02 -5.98 10.22
C ALA A 261 -13.53 -6.31 11.63
N ARG A 262 -14.74 -6.88 11.72
CA ARG A 262 -15.21 -7.55 12.93
C ARG A 262 -14.58 -8.94 12.97
N ILE A 263 -13.73 -9.16 13.95
CA ILE A 263 -13.33 -10.50 14.38
C ILE A 263 -14.60 -11.22 14.83
N VAL A 264 -14.98 -12.27 14.09
CA VAL A 264 -16.02 -13.21 14.54
C VAL A 264 -15.41 -14.00 15.68
N GLY A 265 -15.83 -13.69 16.90
CA GLY A 265 -15.51 -14.46 18.09
C GLY A 265 -16.05 -15.88 17.96
N PHE A 266 -15.25 -16.82 18.46
CA PHE A 266 -15.54 -18.23 18.69
C PHE A 266 -17.02 -18.50 19.03
N VAL A 267 -17.72 -19.26 18.18
CA VAL A 267 -18.96 -19.95 18.55
C VAL A 267 -18.56 -21.26 19.21
N ARG A 268 -18.83 -21.41 20.51
CA ARG A 268 -18.74 -22.70 21.20
C ARG A 268 -19.81 -23.64 20.64
N PRO A 269 -19.50 -24.91 20.30
CA PRO A 269 -20.53 -25.87 19.94
C PRO A 269 -21.36 -26.23 21.19
N SER A 270 -22.69 -26.14 21.05
CA SER A 270 -23.64 -26.66 22.02
C SER A 270 -23.53 -28.20 22.07
N LEU A 271 -23.23 -28.73 23.25
CA LEU A 271 -23.43 -30.15 23.57
C LEU A 271 -24.93 -30.44 23.67
N ARG A 272 -25.29 -31.66 23.26
CA ARG A 272 -26.63 -32.27 23.38
C ARG A 272 -27.13 -32.29 24.81
#